data_AF-A0A379SZL1-F1
#
_entry.id   AF-A0A379SZL1-F1
#
_cell.length_a   1.000
_cell.length_b   1.000
_cell.length_c   1.000
_cell.angle_alpha   90.00
_cell.angle_beta   90.00
_cell.angle_gamma   90.00
#
_symmetry.space_group_name_H-M   'P 1'
#
loop_
_entity.id
_entity.type
_entity.pdbx_description
1 polymer ?
#
loop_
_entity_poly.entity_id
_entity_poly.type
_entity_poly.pdbx_seq_one_letter_code
_entity_poly.pdbx_strand_id
1 'polypeptide(L)'
;MCSPLDNILTSLIYNRVEQIAPNIHLVFKASLNQNTEHQLRYQETEFVISYEEFRRPEFTSVPLFKDEMVLVASRKHPRISGPLLEKRCL
;
A
#
# COMPACT_ATOMS: atom_id res chain seq x y z
N MET A 1 -6.15 -1.16 10.90
CA MET A 1 -6.71 -0.46 9.73
C MET A 1 -5.75 -0.73 8.58
N CYS A 2 -6.17 -1.48 7.56
CA CYS A 2 -5.34 -1.75 6.37
C CYS A 2 -5.30 -0.51 5.49
N SER A 3 -4.20 -0.30 4.76
CA SER A 3 -4.07 0.82 3.84
C SER A 3 -5.00 0.64 2.62
N PRO A 4 -5.42 1.73 1.94
CA PRO A 4 -6.15 1.62 0.68
C PRO A 4 -5.41 0.78 -0.37
N LEU A 5 -4.07 0.81 -0.36
CA LEU A 5 -3.23 -0.05 -1.19
C LEU A 5 -3.49 -1.53 -0.92
N ASP A 6 -3.53 -1.94 0.35
CA ASP A 6 -3.74 -3.34 0.72
C ASP A 6 -5.06 -3.86 0.16
N ASN A 7 -6.12 -3.05 0.25
CA ASN A 7 -7.45 -3.43 -0.22
C ASN A 7 -7.51 -3.65 -1.74
N ILE A 8 -6.76 -2.84 -2.50
CA ILE A 8 -6.75 -2.93 -3.97
C ILE A 8 -5.78 -4.02 -4.43
N LEU A 9 -4.54 -3.99 -3.96
CA LEU A 9 -3.47 -4.84 -4.47
C LEU A 9 -3.59 -6.29 -4.01
N THR A 10 -4.03 -6.54 -2.78
CA THR A 10 -4.10 -7.91 -2.24
C THR A 10 -4.96 -8.81 -3.11
N SER A 11 -6.19 -8.37 -3.43
CA SER A 11 -7.10 -9.15 -4.28
C SER A 11 -6.58 -9.31 -5.69
N LEU A 12 -5.98 -8.27 -6.28
CA LEU A 12 -5.41 -8.33 -7.63
C LEU A 12 -4.25 -9.34 -7.71
N ILE A 13 -3.32 -9.29 -6.75
CA ILE A 13 -2.16 -10.18 -6.70
C ILE A 13 -2.63 -11.62 -6.44
N TYR A 14 -3.49 -11.82 -5.43
CA TYR A 14 -3.99 -13.15 -5.08
C TYR A 14 -4.66 -13.83 -6.28
N ASN A 15 -5.65 -13.17 -6.90
CA ASN A 15 -6.38 -13.73 -8.03
C ASN A 15 -5.45 -14.03 -9.21
N ARG A 16 -4.45 -13.16 -9.46
CA ARG A 16 -3.55 -13.35 -10.59
C ARG A 16 -2.57 -14.49 -10.38
N VAL A 17 -2.04 -14.64 -9.17
CA VAL A 17 -1.14 -15.75 -8.82
C VAL A 17 -1.90 -17.05 -8.75
N GLU A 18 -3.11 -17.08 -8.16
CA GLU A 18 -3.95 -18.28 -8.13
C GLU A 18 -4.22 -18.82 -9.56
N GLN A 19 -4.43 -17.92 -10.53
CA GLN A 19 -4.62 -18.30 -11.94
C GLN A 19 -3.37 -18.88 -12.61
N ILE A 20 -2.18 -18.33 -12.34
CA ILE A 20 -0.94 -18.71 -13.04
C ILE A 20 -0.18 -19.83 -12.31
N ALA A 21 -0.28 -19.86 -10.99
CA ALA A 21 0.46 -20.73 -10.10
C ALA A 21 -0.43 -21.17 -8.91
N PRO A 22 -1.46 -22.01 -9.16
CA PRO A 22 -2.45 -22.41 -8.15
C PRO A 22 -1.86 -23.19 -6.97
N ASN A 23 -0.67 -23.76 -7.14
CA ASN A 23 0.01 -24.54 -6.09
C ASN A 23 0.88 -23.66 -5.17
N ILE A 24 0.91 -22.33 -5.37
CA ILE A 24 1.63 -21.39 -4.51
C ILE A 24 0.65 -20.83 -3.47
N HIS A 25 1.01 -20.96 -2.20
CA HIS A 25 0.25 -20.38 -1.10
C HIS A 25 0.78 -18.98 -0.78
N LEU A 26 -0.02 -17.96 -1.06
CA LEU A 26 0.30 -16.58 -0.70
C LEU A 26 -0.20 -16.26 0.71
N VAL A 27 0.66 -15.60 1.50
CA VAL A 27 0.32 -15.09 2.84
C VAL A 27 0.51 -13.57 2.84
N PHE A 28 -0.58 -12.84 3.05
CA PHE A 28 -0.55 -11.38 3.13
C PHE A 28 -0.52 -10.93 4.59
N LYS A 29 0.37 -9.99 4.90
CA LYS A 29 0.45 -9.32 6.20
C LYS A 29 0.35 -7.81 5.96
N ALA A 30 -0.69 -7.18 6.48
CA ALA A 30 -0.78 -5.72 6.53
C ALA A 30 -0.13 -5.25 7.84
N SER A 31 1.13 -4.82 7.80
CA SER A 31 1.88 -4.38 8.97
C SER A 31 2.32 -2.92 8.85
N LEU A 32 1.93 -2.12 9.84
CA LEU A 32 2.33 -0.71 10.01
C LEU A 32 3.57 -0.57 10.93
N ASN A 33 4.42 -1.60 11.03
CA ASN A 33 5.41 -1.67 12.10
C ASN A 33 6.88 -1.64 11.62
N GLN A 34 7.72 -1.06 12.49
CA GLN A 34 9.16 -0.88 12.32
C GLN A 34 9.94 -2.21 12.20
N ASN A 35 9.28 -3.35 12.43
CA ASN A 35 9.92 -4.67 12.36
C ASN A 35 9.97 -5.24 10.93
N THR A 36 9.38 -4.55 9.95
CA THR A 36 9.32 -5.04 8.56
C THR A 36 10.71 -5.23 7.95
N GLU A 37 11.66 -4.31 8.21
CA GLU A 37 13.06 -4.47 7.75
C GLU A 37 13.72 -5.71 8.34
N HIS A 38 13.47 -6.00 9.62
CA HIS A 38 14.00 -7.22 10.26
C HIS A 38 13.39 -8.48 9.65
N GLN A 39 12.06 -8.51 9.45
CA GLN A 39 11.40 -9.65 8.82
C GLN A 39 11.91 -9.89 7.40
N LEU A 40 12.15 -8.82 6.63
CA LEU A 40 12.73 -8.92 5.29
C LEU A 40 14.17 -9.44 5.34
N ARG A 41 14.98 -8.94 6.28
CA ARG A 41 16.36 -9.38 6.48
C ARG A 41 16.48 -10.86 6.87
N TYR A 42 15.57 -11.35 7.70
CA TYR A 42 15.53 -12.75 8.13
C TYR A 42 14.67 -13.65 7.24
N GLN A 43 14.17 -13.13 6.10
CA GLN A 43 13.32 -13.86 5.15
C GLN A 43 12.03 -14.43 5.76
N GLU A 44 11.54 -13.82 6.85
CA GLU A 44 10.19 -14.10 7.38
C GLU A 44 9.09 -13.50 6.49
N THR A 45 9.47 -12.51 5.67
CA THR A 45 8.69 -11.87 4.62
C THR A 45 9.59 -11.71 3.40
N GLU A 46 9.10 -12.10 2.22
CA GLU A 46 9.91 -12.10 0.99
C GLU A 46 9.79 -10.79 0.19
N PHE A 47 8.60 -10.20 0.19
CA PHE A 47 8.28 -9.00 -0.59
C PHE A 47 7.52 -7.98 0.25
N VAL A 48 7.80 -6.71 0.01
CA VAL A 48 7.09 -5.59 0.64
C VAL A 48 6.69 -4.61 -0.46
N ILE A 49 5.41 -4.24 -0.47
CA ILE A 49 4.87 -3.17 -1.31
C ILE A 49 4.39 -2.06 -0.37
N SER A 50 5.05 -0.90 -0.42
CA SER A 50 4.80 0.21 0.49
C SER A 50 5.00 1.55 -0.22
N TYR A 51 4.41 2.61 0.35
CA TYR A 51 4.75 3.99 -0.02
C TYR A 51 6.12 4.43 0.53
N GLU A 52 6.63 3.74 1.56
CA GLU A 52 7.95 3.99 2.13
C GLU A 52 9.04 3.25 1.35
N GLU A 53 10.17 3.93 1.16
CA GLU A 53 11.36 3.40 0.49
C GLU A 53 12.36 2.88 1.54
N PHE A 54 12.81 1.63 1.38
CA PHE A 54 13.93 1.10 2.15
C PHE A 54 15.25 1.62 1.57
N ARG A 55 15.93 2.50 2.31
CA ARG A 55 17.17 3.15 1.84
C ARG A 55 18.45 2.39 2.16
N ARG A 56 18.35 1.16 2.65
CA ARG A 56 19.52 0.36 3.01
C ARG A 56 20.03 -0.44 1.81
N PRO A 57 21.35 -0.55 1.61
CA PRO A 57 21.93 -1.20 0.44
C PRO A 57 21.66 -2.71 0.36
N GLU A 58 21.26 -3.35 1.48
CA GLU A 58 20.91 -4.77 1.48
C GLU A 58 19.52 -5.05 0.88
N PHE A 59 18.72 -4.01 0.65
CA PHE A 59 17.38 -4.14 0.07
C PHE A 59 17.31 -3.53 -1.32
N THR A 60 16.54 -4.16 -2.20
CA THR A 60 16.18 -3.59 -3.50
C THR A 60 14.83 -2.92 -3.38
N SER A 61 14.75 -1.63 -3.70
CA SER A 61 13.49 -0.88 -3.77
C SER A 61 13.24 -0.42 -5.20
N VAL A 62 12.07 -0.76 -5.74
CA VAL A 62 11.69 -0.43 -7.13
C VAL A 62 10.42 0.42 -7.10
N PRO A 63 10.42 1.63 -7.68
CA PRO A 63 9.22 2.45 -7.75
C PRO A 63 8.22 1.82 -8.72
N LEU A 64 7.02 1.47 -8.22
CA LEU A 64 5.98 0.84 -9.03
C LEU A 64 5.08 1.88 -9.73
N PHE A 65 4.60 2.87 -8.98
CA PHE A 65 3.74 3.95 -9.47
C PHE A 65 3.74 5.11 -8.47
N LYS A 66 3.12 6.24 -8.85
CA LYS A 66 2.88 7.38 -7.97
C LYS A 66 1.37 7.54 -7.79
N ASP A 67 0.92 7.52 -6.54
CA ASP A 67 -0.48 7.80 -6.23
C ASP A 67 -0.70 9.29 -5.95
N GLU A 68 -1.86 9.77 -6.41
CA GLU A 68 -2.33 11.11 -6.10
C GLU A 68 -3.05 11.11 -4.75
N MET A 69 -2.58 11.93 -3.82
CA MET A 69 -3.28 12.18 -2.55
C MET A 69 -4.43 13.16 -2.78
N VAL A 70 -5.66 12.70 -2.58
CA VAL A 70 -6.88 13.49 -2.79
C VAL A 70 -7.68 13.66 -1.51
N LEU A 71 -8.33 14.81 -1.37
CA LEU A 71 -9.27 15.04 -0.27
C LEU A 71 -10.61 14.38 -0.58
N VAL A 72 -11.07 13.51 0.31
CA VAL A 72 -12.38 12.87 0.21
C VAL A 72 -13.34 13.49 1.22
N ALA A 73 -14.51 13.92 0.76
CA ALA A 73 -15.59 14.43 1.59
C ALA A 73 -16.90 13.71 1.27
N SER A 74 -17.87 13.77 2.18
CA SER A 74 -19.21 13.26 1.91
C SER A 74 -19.81 13.94 0.67
N ARG A 75 -20.46 13.15 -0.19
CA ARG A 75 -21.15 13.69 -1.38
C ARG A 75 -22.23 14.72 -1.03
N LYS A 76 -22.79 14.66 0.19
CA LYS A 76 -23.80 15.61 0.71
C LYS A 76 -23.19 16.66 1.64
N HIS A 77 -21.87 16.89 1.57
CA HIS A 77 -21.22 17.83 2.47
C HIS A 77 -21.73 19.26 2.20
N PRO A 78 -22.29 19.96 3.21
CA PRO A 78 -23.02 21.20 3.00
C PRO A 78 -22.16 22.37 2.50
N ARG A 79 -20.83 22.26 2.61
CA ARG A 79 -19.87 23.34 2.31
C ARG A 79 -18.77 22.96 1.33
N ILE A 80 -18.73 21.71 0.86
CA ILE A 80 -17.68 21.22 -0.04
C ILE A 80 -18.38 20.73 -1.31
N SER A 81 -18.23 21.48 -2.40
CA SER A 81 -18.83 21.18 -3.70
C SER A 81 -17.83 21.29 -4.86
N GLY A 82 -16.53 21.35 -4.57
CA GLY A 82 -15.47 21.48 -5.58
C GLY A 82 -14.07 21.47 -4.98
N PRO A 83 -13.03 21.74 -5.80
CA PRO A 83 -11.65 21.81 -5.35
C PRO A 83 -11.48 22.81 -4.20
N LEU A 84 -10.77 22.40 -3.15
CA LEU A 84 -10.46 23.27 -2.03
C LEU A 84 -9.11 23.94 -2.23
N LEU A 85 -9.03 25.20 -1.79
CA LEU A 85 -7.77 25.90 -1.63
C LEU A 85 -7.12 25.47 -0.31
N GLU A 86 -5.79 25.35 -0.30
CA GLU A 86 -4.99 24.92 0.85
C GLU A 86 -5.37 25.67 2.16
N LYS A 87 -5.64 26.98 2.07
CA LYS A 87 -6.05 27.83 3.21
C LYS A 87 -7.40 27.48 3.84
N ARG A 88 -8.20 26.59 3.25
CA ARG A 88 -9.49 26.13 3.79
C ARG A 88 -9.42 24.71 4.37
N CYS A 89 -8.26 24.06 4.32
CA CYS A 89 -8.04 22.71 4.85
C CYS A 89 -7.53 22.68 6.30
N LEU A 90 -7.22 23.85 6.91
CA LEU A 90 -6.79 24.02 8.30
C LEU A 90 -7.83 24.79 9.11
#